data_AF-A0A840Q8L4-F1
#
_entry.id   AF-A0A840Q8L4-F1
#
_cell.length_a   1.000
_cell.length_b   1.000
_cell.length_c   1.000
_cell.angle_alpha   90.00
_cell.angle_beta   90.00
_cell.angle_gamma   90.00
#
_symmetry.space_group_name_H-M   'P 1'
#
loop_
_entity.id
_entity.type
_entity.pdbx_description
1 polymer ?
#
loop_
_entity_poly.entity_id
_entity_poly.type
_entity_poly.pdbx_seq_one_letter_code
_entity_poly.pdbx_strand_id
1 'polypeptide(L)'
;MITRVAVVPYPPLLVPALTVRADPETARVRGACLRAVSSLTDSAAEWVAVGVDQSGPAELGPDTAGTFEGFGVDFPVTLGGGGTPDPALPLPALIAGWLREQADARAVTTRLLAPDTPPNECQRLGAALAPESVGLLVLADGTNRSDERSPYPPDDRAKPVDERIRTALAEVDTAGLLALEPELCAELGVQGRAALQVLPGVVAGTGGTWRGELLYSATPFGVTYHVATWTRTD
;
A
#
# COMPACT_ATOMS: atom_id res chain seq x y z
N MET A 1 -0.29 10.00 17.58
CA MET A 1 0.89 10.20 16.72
C MET A 1 1.29 8.87 16.12
N ILE A 2 1.59 8.85 14.82
CA ILE A 2 1.94 7.63 14.09
C ILE A 2 3.30 7.13 14.60
N THR A 3 3.35 5.86 14.98
CA THR A 3 4.58 5.18 15.41
C THR A 3 4.89 3.96 14.56
N ARG A 4 3.91 3.46 13.79
CA ARG A 4 4.05 2.29 12.91
C ARG A 4 3.46 2.54 11.54
N VAL A 5 4.18 2.08 10.54
CA VAL A 5 3.79 2.08 9.13
C VAL A 5 3.95 0.66 8.59
N ALA A 6 3.01 0.22 7.76
CA ALA A 6 3.17 -0.93 6.88
C ALA A 6 3.00 -0.48 5.44
N VAL A 7 3.93 -0.89 4.57
CA VAL A 7 3.84 -0.71 3.12
C VAL A 7 3.59 -2.08 2.52
N VAL A 8 2.51 -2.23 1.77
CA VAL A 8 2.12 -3.49 1.14
C VAL A 8 1.68 -3.26 -0.31
N PRO A 9 1.89 -4.23 -1.20
CA PRO A 9 1.29 -4.23 -2.53
C PRO A 9 -0.23 -4.43 -2.42
N TYR A 10 -0.96 -4.15 -3.50
CA TYR A 10 -2.41 -4.35 -3.55
C TYR A 10 -2.95 -5.09 -4.78
N PRO A 11 -2.23 -6.08 -5.37
CA PRO A 11 -2.78 -6.86 -6.46
C PRO A 11 -3.89 -7.79 -5.95
N PRO A 12 -4.92 -8.09 -6.78
CA PRO A 12 -6.02 -8.97 -6.37
C PRO A 12 -5.58 -10.38 -5.93
N LEU A 13 -4.41 -10.85 -6.40
CA LEU A 13 -3.82 -12.14 -6.01
C LEU A 13 -3.54 -12.30 -4.50
N LEU A 14 -3.51 -11.18 -3.76
CA LEU A 14 -3.39 -11.24 -2.30
C LEU A 14 -4.59 -11.94 -1.67
N VAL A 15 -5.78 -11.86 -2.28
CA VAL A 15 -6.99 -12.46 -1.76
C VAL A 15 -7.07 -13.92 -2.19
N PRO A 16 -7.06 -14.90 -1.27
CA PRO A 16 -7.10 -16.32 -1.62
C PRO A 16 -8.30 -16.69 -2.50
N ALA A 17 -9.46 -16.07 -2.26
CA ALA A 17 -10.69 -16.31 -3.01
C ALA A 17 -10.57 -15.94 -4.51
N LEU A 18 -9.64 -15.06 -4.87
CA LEU A 18 -9.37 -14.64 -6.25
C LEU A 18 -8.29 -15.49 -6.94
N THR A 19 -7.74 -16.48 -6.25
CA THR A 19 -6.69 -17.36 -6.78
C THR A 19 -7.24 -18.76 -7.02
N VAL A 20 -7.14 -19.25 -8.26
CA VAL A 20 -7.68 -20.58 -8.64
C VAL A 20 -6.84 -21.72 -8.07
N ARG A 21 -5.52 -21.52 -7.93
CA ARG A 21 -4.59 -22.52 -7.38
C ARG A 21 -3.65 -21.87 -6.40
N ALA A 22 -3.38 -22.57 -5.29
CA ALA A 22 -2.33 -22.19 -4.37
C ALA A 22 -0.97 -22.18 -5.08
N ASP A 23 -0.33 -21.02 -5.08
CA ASP A 23 1.01 -20.82 -5.62
C ASP A 23 1.96 -20.38 -4.48
N PRO A 24 3.15 -21.00 -4.34
CA PRO A 24 4.10 -20.64 -3.29
C PRO A 24 4.61 -19.19 -3.38
N GLU A 25 4.72 -18.59 -4.55
CA GLU A 25 5.14 -17.19 -4.71
C GLU A 25 4.05 -16.25 -4.20
N THR A 26 2.79 -16.51 -4.58
CA THR A 26 1.61 -15.79 -4.06
C THR A 26 1.50 -15.93 -2.53
N ALA A 27 1.72 -17.13 -1.99
CA ALA A 27 1.68 -17.37 -0.55
C ALA A 27 2.77 -16.59 0.20
N ARG A 28 3.97 -16.45 -0.38
CA ARG A 28 5.08 -15.69 0.22
C ARG A 28 4.76 -14.21 0.32
N VAL A 29 4.29 -13.58 -0.77
CA VAL A 29 3.93 -12.14 -0.74
C VAL A 29 2.75 -11.89 0.20
N ARG A 30 1.69 -12.72 0.13
CA ARG A 30 0.54 -12.63 1.04
C ARG A 30 0.96 -12.76 2.51
N GLY A 31 1.77 -13.77 2.83
CA GLY A 31 2.28 -13.96 4.19
C GLY A 31 3.13 -12.80 4.68
N ALA A 32 3.89 -12.14 3.81
CA ALA A 32 4.62 -10.92 4.15
C ALA A 32 3.67 -9.75 4.43
N CYS A 33 2.64 -9.53 3.59
CA CYS A 33 1.63 -8.49 3.82
C CYS A 33 0.94 -8.68 5.17
N LEU A 34 0.52 -9.91 5.48
CA LEU A 34 -0.14 -10.24 6.75
C LEU A 34 0.76 -9.95 7.95
N ARG A 35 2.05 -10.33 7.90
CA ARG A 35 3.01 -9.96 8.96
C ARG A 35 3.16 -8.45 9.10
N ALA A 36 3.20 -7.72 7.99
CA ALA A 36 3.32 -6.26 8.01
C ALA A 36 2.12 -5.61 8.71
N VAL A 37 0.89 -6.01 8.35
CA VAL A 37 -0.31 -5.41 8.92
C VAL A 37 -0.61 -5.88 10.35
N SER A 38 -0.21 -7.09 10.75
CA SER A 38 -0.26 -7.51 12.16
C SER A 38 0.56 -6.58 13.05
N SER A 39 1.72 -6.09 12.58
CA SER A 39 2.52 -5.12 13.33
C SER A 39 1.81 -3.78 13.55
N LEU A 40 0.87 -3.41 12.66
CA LEU A 40 0.01 -2.24 12.89
C LEU A 40 -0.97 -2.51 14.03
N THR A 41 -1.67 -3.65 14.02
CA THR A 41 -2.62 -4.02 15.08
C THR A 41 -1.96 -4.11 16.46
N ASP A 42 -0.71 -4.56 16.53
CA ASP A 42 0.08 -4.58 17.78
C ASP A 42 0.25 -3.18 18.40
N SER A 43 0.10 -2.11 17.59
CA SER A 43 0.28 -0.72 18.02
C SER A 43 -1.02 0.09 18.08
N ALA A 44 -2.00 -0.22 17.23
CA ALA A 44 -3.24 0.52 17.13
C ALA A 44 -4.37 -0.36 16.57
N ALA A 45 -5.54 -0.28 17.21
CA ALA A 45 -6.74 -0.99 16.75
C ALA A 45 -7.38 -0.37 15.50
N GLU A 46 -7.07 0.89 15.19
CA GLU A 46 -7.56 1.59 14.00
C GLU A 46 -6.41 2.00 13.09
N TRP A 47 -6.67 1.96 11.80
CA TRP A 47 -5.70 2.33 10.78
C TRP A 47 -6.21 3.47 9.89
N VAL A 48 -5.27 4.19 9.29
CA VAL A 48 -5.49 4.95 8.07
C VAL A 48 -4.74 4.22 6.95
N ALA A 49 -5.44 3.88 5.87
CA ALA A 49 -4.84 3.35 4.65
C ALA A 49 -4.72 4.46 3.62
N VAL A 50 -3.56 4.61 2.99
CA VAL A 50 -3.35 5.53 1.87
C VAL A 50 -3.08 4.71 0.61
N GLY A 51 -3.92 4.92 -0.41
CA GLY A 51 -3.81 4.26 -1.71
C GLY A 51 -4.02 5.24 -2.84
N VAL A 52 -3.90 4.74 -4.08
CA VAL A 52 -4.04 5.54 -5.30
C VAL A 52 -5.11 4.93 -6.19
N ASP A 53 -6.04 5.76 -6.65
CA ASP A 53 -7.10 5.38 -7.58
C ASP A 53 -7.56 6.60 -8.41
N GLN A 54 -8.11 6.39 -9.59
CA GLN A 54 -8.66 7.45 -10.45
C GLN A 54 -9.86 8.18 -9.82
N SER A 55 -10.55 7.55 -8.87
CA SER A 55 -11.62 8.19 -8.08
C SER A 55 -11.08 9.12 -6.99
N GLY A 56 -9.76 9.20 -6.80
CA GLY A 56 -9.13 10.15 -5.89
C GLY A 56 -9.22 11.60 -6.39
N PRO A 57 -9.19 12.60 -5.50
CA PRO A 57 -9.07 12.48 -4.05
C PRO A 57 -10.39 12.04 -3.39
N ALA A 58 -10.34 11.05 -2.50
CA ALA A 58 -11.50 10.58 -1.75
C ALA A 58 -11.11 10.07 -0.36
N GLU A 59 -12.09 10.08 0.55
CA GLU A 59 -11.99 9.48 1.88
C GLU A 59 -13.16 8.52 2.09
N LEU A 60 -12.83 7.29 2.48
CA LEU A 60 -13.78 6.21 2.71
C LEU A 60 -13.66 5.80 4.19
N GLY A 61 -14.72 6.06 4.95
CA GLY A 61 -14.77 5.78 6.38
C GLY A 61 -15.18 4.34 6.72
N PRO A 62 -15.19 3.97 8.01
CA PRO A 62 -15.47 2.62 8.47
C PRO A 62 -16.83 2.04 8.06
N ASP A 63 -17.84 2.89 7.81
CA ASP A 63 -19.18 2.47 7.36
C ASP A 63 -19.24 2.05 5.88
N THR A 64 -18.09 2.05 5.19
CA THR A 64 -17.97 1.63 3.79
C THR A 64 -17.82 0.11 3.69
N ALA A 65 -18.57 -0.50 2.77
CA ALA A 65 -18.43 -1.91 2.40
C ALA A 65 -18.26 -2.04 0.88
N GLY A 66 -17.50 -3.04 0.45
CA GLY A 66 -17.28 -3.34 -0.97
C GLY A 66 -17.30 -4.84 -1.22
N THR A 67 -17.21 -5.25 -2.49
CA THR A 67 -17.08 -6.65 -2.86
C THR A 67 -16.11 -6.83 -4.02
N PHE A 68 -15.44 -7.97 -4.08
CA PHE A 68 -14.60 -8.34 -5.21
C PHE A 68 -15.39 -8.86 -6.43
N GLU A 69 -16.71 -8.61 -6.52
CA GLU A 69 -17.52 -9.00 -7.70
C GLU A 69 -16.95 -8.44 -9.01
N GLY A 70 -16.39 -7.22 -8.97
CA GLY A 70 -15.68 -6.62 -10.11
C GLY A 70 -14.45 -7.42 -10.58
N PHE A 71 -13.95 -8.33 -9.75
CA PHE A 71 -12.86 -9.28 -10.02
C PHE A 71 -13.36 -10.73 -10.19
N GLY A 72 -14.67 -10.93 -10.30
CA GLY A 72 -15.30 -12.21 -10.63
C GLY A 72 -15.66 -13.09 -9.43
N VAL A 73 -15.56 -12.60 -8.19
CA VAL A 73 -15.91 -13.36 -7.00
C VAL A 73 -16.75 -12.51 -6.05
N ASP A 74 -17.94 -12.98 -5.68
CA ASP A 74 -18.73 -12.38 -4.62
C ASP A 74 -18.07 -12.64 -3.26
N PHE A 75 -17.19 -11.72 -2.88
CA PHE A 75 -16.46 -11.73 -1.63
C PHE A 75 -16.57 -10.33 -1.02
N PRO A 76 -17.52 -10.11 -0.08
CA PRO A 76 -17.70 -8.82 0.55
C PRO A 76 -16.57 -8.54 1.55
N VAL A 77 -16.22 -7.27 1.69
CA VAL A 77 -15.26 -6.75 2.67
C VAL A 77 -15.78 -5.46 3.29
N THR A 78 -15.36 -5.19 4.52
CA THR A 78 -15.75 -3.98 5.25
C THR A 78 -14.55 -3.17 5.69
N LEU A 79 -14.71 -1.84 5.75
CA LEU A 79 -13.70 -0.95 6.33
C LEU A 79 -13.79 -0.87 7.87
N GLY A 80 -14.71 -1.60 8.50
CA GLY A 80 -14.82 -1.76 9.96
C GLY A 80 -16.26 -1.87 10.45
N GLY A 81 -17.19 -1.21 9.77
CA GLY A 81 -18.64 -1.24 10.01
C GLY A 81 -19.39 -2.12 9.02
N GLY A 82 -20.71 -2.09 9.12
CA GLY A 82 -21.60 -2.72 8.14
C GLY A 82 -22.07 -1.72 7.09
N GLY A 83 -22.41 -2.21 5.91
CA GLY A 83 -22.96 -1.41 4.82
C GLY A 83 -23.42 -2.32 3.68
N THR A 84 -24.08 -1.73 2.68
CA THR A 84 -24.36 -2.46 1.43
C THR A 84 -23.06 -2.53 0.64
N PRO A 85 -22.55 -3.73 0.29
CA PRO A 85 -21.31 -3.86 -0.47
C PRO A 85 -21.42 -3.15 -1.84
N ASP A 86 -20.51 -2.22 -2.11
CA ASP A 86 -20.36 -1.57 -3.41
C ASP A 86 -19.44 -2.40 -4.32
N PRO A 87 -19.92 -2.91 -5.48
CA PRO A 87 -19.09 -3.64 -6.43
C PRO A 87 -18.10 -2.74 -7.19
N ALA A 88 -18.26 -1.41 -7.12
CA ALA A 88 -17.37 -0.42 -7.74
C ALA A 88 -16.34 0.16 -6.76
N LEU A 89 -16.26 -0.36 -5.52
CA LEU A 89 -15.30 0.14 -4.53
C LEU A 89 -13.86 0.00 -5.07
N PRO A 90 -13.02 1.06 -5.01
CA PRO A 90 -11.66 1.02 -5.51
C PRO A 90 -10.82 -0.11 -4.90
N LEU A 91 -10.02 -0.80 -5.72
CA LEU A 91 -9.17 -1.92 -5.30
C LEU A 91 -8.30 -1.65 -4.06
N PRO A 92 -7.60 -0.50 -3.91
CA PRO A 92 -6.87 -0.22 -2.68
C PRO A 92 -7.77 -0.23 -1.42
N ALA A 93 -9.02 0.21 -1.50
CA ALA A 93 -9.96 0.15 -0.39
C ALA A 93 -10.44 -1.29 -0.12
N LEU A 94 -10.71 -2.07 -1.16
CA LEU A 94 -11.05 -3.50 -1.03
C LEU A 94 -9.92 -4.28 -0.34
N ILE A 95 -8.66 -4.06 -0.74
CA ILE A 95 -7.49 -4.70 -0.14
C ILE A 95 -7.25 -4.20 1.30
N ALA A 96 -7.44 -2.91 1.57
CA ALA A 96 -7.35 -2.38 2.94
C ALA A 96 -8.36 -3.05 3.88
N GLY A 97 -9.63 -3.15 3.46
CA GLY A 97 -10.68 -3.84 4.21
C GLY A 97 -10.36 -5.32 4.45
N TRP A 98 -9.91 -6.02 3.40
CA TRP A 98 -9.48 -7.41 3.51
C TRP A 98 -8.33 -7.59 4.51
N LEU A 99 -7.26 -6.78 4.41
CA LEU A 99 -6.11 -6.84 5.32
C LEU A 99 -6.50 -6.51 6.77
N ARG A 100 -7.40 -5.54 6.97
CA ARG A 100 -7.96 -5.17 8.27
C ARG A 100 -8.68 -6.35 8.91
N GLU A 101 -9.46 -7.10 8.13
CA GLU A 101 -10.10 -8.34 8.59
C GLU A 101 -9.07 -9.41 8.95
N GLN A 102 -8.04 -9.62 8.11
CA GLN A 102 -7.04 -10.65 8.38
C GLN A 102 -6.18 -10.36 9.62
N ALA A 103 -5.99 -9.08 9.97
CA ALA A 103 -5.18 -8.66 11.11
C ALA A 103 -5.98 -8.34 12.37
N ASP A 104 -7.30 -8.60 12.36
CA ASP A 104 -8.23 -8.30 13.46
C ASP A 104 -8.19 -6.82 13.94
N ALA A 105 -7.90 -5.90 13.02
CA ALA A 105 -8.03 -4.47 13.33
C ALA A 105 -9.52 -4.08 13.38
N ARG A 106 -9.86 -3.09 14.20
CA ARG A 106 -11.24 -2.64 14.43
C ARG A 106 -11.80 -1.90 13.21
N ALA A 107 -11.01 -1.03 12.60
CA ALA A 107 -11.43 -0.26 11.43
C ALA A 107 -10.22 0.28 10.65
N VAL A 108 -10.46 0.62 9.39
CA VAL A 108 -9.50 1.31 8.52
C VAL A 108 -10.22 2.42 7.76
N THR A 109 -9.73 3.66 7.87
CA THR A 109 -10.18 4.76 7.01
C THR A 109 -9.28 4.82 5.79
N THR A 110 -9.81 4.73 4.57
CA THR A 110 -9.02 4.78 3.34
C THR A 110 -9.00 6.19 2.75
N ARG A 111 -7.80 6.73 2.54
CA ARG A 111 -7.50 7.97 1.82
C ARG A 111 -7.00 7.62 0.43
N LEU A 112 -7.78 7.94 -0.59
CA LEU A 112 -7.40 7.74 -1.99
C LEU A 112 -6.82 9.04 -2.55
N LEU A 113 -5.62 8.94 -3.13
CA LEU A 113 -4.99 10.00 -3.89
C LEU A 113 -5.20 9.77 -5.39
N ALA A 114 -5.31 10.86 -6.16
CA ALA A 114 -5.29 10.77 -7.62
C ALA A 114 -3.90 10.29 -8.10
N PRO A 115 -3.78 9.55 -9.22
CA PRO A 115 -2.50 9.01 -9.69
C PRO A 115 -1.43 10.05 -10.02
N ASP A 116 -1.84 11.28 -10.34
CA ASP A 116 -0.98 12.42 -10.67
C ASP A 116 -0.77 13.37 -9.49
N THR A 117 -1.26 13.03 -8.28
CA THR A 117 -1.10 13.87 -7.07
C THR A 117 0.36 14.30 -6.92
N PRO A 118 0.66 15.61 -6.90
CA PRO A 118 2.03 16.09 -6.87
C PRO A 118 2.78 15.71 -5.58
N PRO A 119 4.11 15.51 -5.62
CA PRO A 119 4.89 15.07 -4.47
C PRO A 119 4.75 15.97 -3.22
N ASN A 120 4.65 17.28 -3.40
CA ASN A 120 4.47 18.23 -2.29
C ASN A 120 3.08 18.11 -1.63
N GLU A 121 2.04 17.71 -2.37
CA GLU A 121 0.72 17.45 -1.80
C GLU A 121 0.71 16.14 -1.01
N CYS A 122 1.39 15.11 -1.54
CA CYS A 122 1.59 13.83 -0.85
C CYS A 122 2.31 14.06 0.50
N GLN A 123 3.38 14.84 0.49
CA GLN A 123 4.13 15.19 1.70
C GLN A 123 3.27 15.99 2.71
N ARG A 124 2.45 16.94 2.23
CA ARG A 124 1.52 17.68 3.11
C ARG A 124 0.51 16.76 3.79
N LEU A 125 -0.04 15.78 3.06
CA LEU A 125 -0.93 14.77 3.65
C LEU A 125 -0.19 13.97 4.74
N GLY A 126 1.05 13.54 4.48
CA GLY A 126 1.85 12.82 5.47
C GLY A 126 2.08 13.62 6.75
N ALA A 127 2.39 14.91 6.61
CA ALA A 127 2.56 15.81 7.76
C ALA A 127 1.25 16.00 8.54
N ALA A 128 0.11 16.03 7.85
CA ALA A 128 -1.21 16.12 8.49
C ALA A 128 -1.60 14.83 9.22
N LEU A 129 -1.19 13.67 8.73
CA LEU A 129 -1.42 12.37 9.35
C LEU A 129 -0.49 12.10 10.54
N ALA A 130 0.73 12.64 10.54
CA ALA A 130 1.72 12.42 11.59
C ALA A 130 1.18 12.50 13.05
N PRO A 131 0.38 13.50 13.47
CA PRO A 131 -0.14 13.58 14.84
C PRO A 131 -1.19 12.50 15.20
N GLU A 132 -1.80 11.81 14.24
CA GLU A 132 -2.87 10.82 14.46
C GLU A 132 -2.40 9.60 15.25
N SER A 133 -3.20 9.06 16.17
CA SER A 133 -2.85 7.88 16.99
C SER A 133 -3.40 6.57 16.38
N VAL A 134 -3.02 6.31 15.13
CA VAL A 134 -3.47 5.16 14.32
C VAL A 134 -2.29 4.46 13.67
N GLY A 135 -2.49 3.22 13.22
CA GLY A 135 -1.54 2.55 12.32
C GLY A 135 -1.63 3.13 10.91
N LEU A 136 -0.50 3.32 10.23
CA LEU A 136 -0.51 3.79 8.83
C LEU A 136 -0.26 2.62 7.87
N LEU A 137 -1.23 2.33 7.02
CA LEU A 137 -1.10 1.41 5.90
C LEU A 137 -0.86 2.20 4.60
N VAL A 138 0.18 1.89 3.85
CA VAL A 138 0.44 2.46 2.53
C VAL A 138 0.36 1.36 1.48
N LEU A 139 -0.47 1.55 0.47
CA LEU A 139 -0.73 0.60 -0.60
C LEU A 139 0.02 1.02 -1.86
N ALA A 140 1.04 0.25 -2.23
CA ALA A 140 1.87 0.51 -3.40
C ALA A 140 2.51 -0.76 -3.97
N ASP A 141 2.47 -0.88 -5.29
CA ASP A 141 3.22 -1.89 -6.04
C ASP A 141 4.52 -1.25 -6.60
N GLY A 142 5.46 -2.09 -7.00
CA GLY A 142 6.60 -1.68 -7.82
C GLY A 142 6.21 -1.60 -9.30
N THR A 143 7.21 -1.69 -10.18
CA THR A 143 7.00 -1.63 -11.63
C THR A 143 6.33 -2.89 -12.18
N ASN A 144 5.67 -2.76 -13.34
CA ASN A 144 4.99 -3.85 -14.06
C ASN A 144 5.54 -4.05 -15.49
N ARG A 145 6.83 -3.73 -15.67
CA ARG A 145 7.59 -3.80 -16.92
C ARG A 145 8.99 -4.42 -16.71
N SER A 146 9.10 -5.39 -15.82
CA SER A 146 10.41 -5.90 -15.37
C SER A 146 11.01 -6.93 -16.33
N ASP A 147 10.23 -7.89 -16.80
CA ASP A 147 10.65 -8.97 -17.71
C ASP A 147 9.52 -9.45 -18.65
N GLU A 148 9.76 -10.47 -19.47
CA GLU A 148 8.78 -11.00 -20.45
C GLU A 148 7.49 -11.55 -19.82
N ARG A 149 7.48 -11.83 -18.51
CA ARG A 149 6.28 -12.26 -17.77
C ARG A 149 5.41 -11.08 -17.34
N SER A 150 5.91 -9.85 -17.52
CA SER A 150 5.21 -8.65 -17.09
C SER A 150 3.96 -8.40 -17.93
N PRO A 151 2.95 -7.72 -17.37
CA PRO A 151 1.75 -7.34 -18.12
C PRO A 151 2.03 -6.43 -19.32
N TYR A 152 3.15 -5.71 -19.30
CA TYR A 152 3.57 -4.79 -20.36
C TYR A 152 5.01 -5.07 -20.81
N PRO A 153 5.41 -4.64 -22.03
CA PRO A 153 6.77 -4.86 -22.53
C PRO A 153 7.86 -4.40 -21.55
N PRO A 154 8.95 -5.17 -21.40
CA PRO A 154 10.05 -4.83 -20.52
C PRO A 154 10.64 -3.45 -20.81
N ASP A 155 11.05 -2.75 -19.76
CA ASP A 155 11.73 -1.46 -19.84
C ASP A 155 12.94 -1.46 -18.90
N ASP A 156 14.14 -1.20 -19.41
CA ASP A 156 15.38 -1.23 -18.62
C ASP A 156 15.39 -0.21 -17.47
N ARG A 157 14.52 0.79 -17.51
CA ARG A 157 14.34 1.78 -16.44
C ARG A 157 13.57 1.23 -15.24
N ALA A 158 12.88 0.10 -15.39
CA ALA A 158 12.07 -0.53 -14.34
C ALA A 158 12.92 -0.92 -13.11
N LYS A 159 14.00 -1.68 -13.33
CA LYS A 159 14.86 -2.18 -12.27
C LYS A 159 15.48 -1.07 -11.40
N PRO A 160 16.05 0.01 -11.95
CA PRO A 160 16.51 1.15 -11.14
C PRO A 160 15.43 1.78 -10.26
N VAL A 161 14.18 1.86 -10.73
CA VAL A 161 13.06 2.40 -9.94
C VAL A 161 12.68 1.46 -8.80
N ASP A 162 12.57 0.16 -9.06
CA ASP A 162 12.29 -0.84 -8.02
C ASP A 162 13.41 -0.90 -6.97
N GLU A 163 14.68 -0.80 -7.37
CA GLU A 163 15.80 -0.76 -6.43
C GLU A 163 15.77 0.51 -5.55
N ARG A 164 15.32 1.64 -6.09
CA ARG A 164 15.11 2.86 -5.31
C ARG A 164 13.99 2.67 -4.29
N ILE A 165 12.85 2.13 -4.69
CA ILE A 165 11.73 1.86 -3.78
C ILE A 165 12.18 0.87 -2.69
N ARG A 166 12.81 -0.24 -3.08
CA ARG A 166 13.33 -1.26 -2.15
C ARG A 166 14.27 -0.64 -1.11
N THR A 167 15.25 0.15 -1.55
CA THR A 167 16.25 0.76 -0.67
C THR A 167 15.59 1.79 0.24
N ALA A 168 14.70 2.61 -0.29
CA ALA A 168 14.00 3.61 0.50
C ALA A 168 13.09 3.02 1.57
N LEU A 169 12.42 1.91 1.27
CA LEU A 169 11.63 1.19 2.25
C LEU A 169 12.50 0.47 3.30
N ALA A 170 13.68 -0.04 2.93
CA ALA A 170 14.58 -0.71 3.86
C ALA A 170 15.27 0.29 4.82
N GLU A 171 15.65 1.46 4.33
CA GLU A 171 16.52 2.41 5.04
C GLU A 171 15.80 3.68 5.50
N VAL A 172 14.47 3.77 5.29
CA VAL A 172 13.69 4.99 5.55
C VAL A 172 14.23 6.19 4.76
N ASP A 173 14.70 5.96 3.52
CA ASP A 173 15.22 7.03 2.67
C ASP A 173 14.08 7.88 2.10
N THR A 174 13.71 8.91 2.86
CA THR A 174 12.66 9.86 2.46
C THR A 174 13.04 10.64 1.20
N ALA A 175 14.33 10.88 0.95
CA ALA A 175 14.77 11.58 -0.26
C ALA A 175 14.60 10.68 -1.49
N GLY A 176 14.91 9.39 -1.37
CA GLY A 176 14.66 8.37 -2.39
C GLY A 176 13.18 8.25 -2.77
N LEU A 177 12.27 8.30 -1.79
CA LEU A 177 10.83 8.33 -2.07
C LEU A 177 10.39 9.63 -2.77
N LEU A 178 10.91 10.79 -2.35
CA LEU A 178 10.61 12.07 -3.01
C LEU A 178 11.15 12.14 -4.44
N ALA A 179 12.23 11.43 -4.75
CA ALA A 179 12.83 11.34 -6.08
C ALA A 179 12.10 10.36 -7.03
N LEU A 180 10.94 9.82 -6.64
CA LEU A 180 10.07 9.07 -7.54
C LEU A 180 9.31 10.05 -8.46
N GLU A 181 9.79 10.17 -9.69
CA GLU A 181 9.24 11.07 -10.70
C GLU A 181 7.84 10.60 -11.17
N PRO A 182 6.80 11.46 -11.14
CA PRO A 182 5.43 11.08 -11.49
C PRO A 182 5.28 10.45 -12.87
N GLU A 183 5.85 11.08 -13.90
CA GLU A 183 5.74 10.62 -15.28
C GLU A 183 6.45 9.28 -15.50
N LEU A 184 7.68 9.14 -15.02
CA LEU A 184 8.44 7.89 -15.12
C LEU A 184 7.73 6.74 -14.38
N CYS A 185 7.22 7.00 -13.17
CA CYS A 185 6.47 6.01 -12.41
C CYS A 185 5.20 5.57 -13.15
N ALA A 186 4.50 6.49 -13.80
CA ALA A 186 3.32 6.19 -14.61
C ALA A 186 3.68 5.34 -15.85
N GLU A 187 4.76 5.68 -16.55
CA GLU A 187 5.26 4.91 -17.71
C GLU A 187 5.62 3.47 -17.34
N LEU A 188 6.25 3.28 -16.17
CA LEU A 188 6.70 1.99 -15.65
C LEU A 188 5.63 1.23 -14.86
N GLY A 189 4.44 1.83 -14.71
CA GLY A 189 3.29 1.24 -14.04
C GLY A 189 3.44 1.05 -12.54
N VAL A 190 4.22 1.91 -11.87
CA VAL A 190 4.30 1.96 -10.40
C VAL A 190 2.97 2.44 -9.84
N GLN A 191 2.17 1.49 -9.38
CA GLN A 191 0.89 1.75 -8.73
C GLN A 191 1.14 2.20 -7.29
N GLY A 192 0.50 3.28 -6.84
CA GLY A 192 0.68 3.78 -5.46
C GLY A 192 1.86 4.73 -5.22
N ARG A 193 2.54 5.24 -6.26
CA ARG A 193 3.62 6.25 -6.11
C ARG A 193 3.23 7.41 -5.17
N ALA A 194 2.07 8.02 -5.37
CA ALA A 194 1.63 9.13 -4.52
C ALA A 194 1.48 8.71 -3.05
N ALA A 195 1.02 7.48 -2.79
CA ALA A 195 0.92 6.94 -1.44
C ALA A 195 2.29 6.73 -0.79
N LEU A 196 3.30 6.25 -1.55
CA LEU A 196 4.69 6.18 -1.06
C LEU A 196 5.23 7.56 -0.67
N GLN A 197 4.91 8.59 -1.45
CA GLN A 197 5.37 9.97 -1.21
C GLN A 197 4.68 10.68 -0.04
N VAL A 198 3.73 10.04 0.63
CA VAL A 198 3.17 10.49 1.92
C VAL A 198 4.15 10.24 3.06
N LEU A 199 4.93 9.16 2.99
CA LEU A 199 5.83 8.73 4.06
C LEU A 199 6.89 9.77 4.47
N PRO A 200 7.54 10.51 3.54
CA PRO A 200 8.42 11.63 3.90
C PRO A 200 7.77 12.67 4.79
N GLY A 201 6.49 12.97 4.57
CA GLY A 201 5.72 13.92 5.39
C GLY A 201 5.44 13.39 6.78
N VAL A 202 5.16 12.09 6.90
CA VAL A 202 4.95 11.41 8.19
C VAL A 202 6.22 11.46 9.02
N VAL A 203 7.36 11.02 8.46
CA VAL A 203 8.65 11.01 9.14
C VAL A 203 9.04 12.41 9.64
N ALA A 204 8.89 13.43 8.78
CA ALA A 204 9.17 14.81 9.15
C ALA A 204 8.22 15.33 10.25
N GLY A 205 6.92 15.02 10.15
CA GLY A 205 5.90 15.49 11.08
C GLY A 205 5.93 14.81 12.46
N THR A 206 6.32 13.53 12.53
CA THR A 206 6.46 12.83 13.81
C THR A 206 7.79 13.14 14.50
N GLY A 207 8.83 13.46 13.71
CA GLY A 207 10.22 13.49 14.18
C GLY A 207 10.70 12.13 14.70
N GLY A 208 11.81 12.14 15.44
CA GLY A 208 12.43 10.94 16.01
C GLY A 208 13.18 10.08 14.99
N THR A 209 13.68 8.94 15.45
CA THR A 209 14.38 7.98 14.60
C THR A 209 13.41 6.91 14.13
N TRP A 210 13.49 6.54 12.86
CA TRP A 210 12.69 5.46 12.28
C TRP A 210 13.61 4.33 11.84
N ARG A 211 13.13 3.10 12.04
CA ARG A 211 13.77 1.89 11.54
C ARG A 211 12.87 1.25 10.48
N GLY A 212 13.43 1.04 9.29
CA GLY A 212 12.81 0.26 8.23
C GLY A 212 13.17 -1.22 8.35
N GLU A 213 12.22 -2.09 8.00
CA GLU A 213 12.43 -3.52 7.84
C GLU A 213 11.74 -3.97 6.55
N LEU A 214 12.51 -4.51 5.61
CA LEU A 214 12.01 -5.08 4.38
C LEU A 214 11.63 -6.55 4.60
N LEU A 215 10.34 -6.87 4.52
CA LEU A 215 9.80 -8.21 4.76
C LEU A 215 9.72 -9.04 3.48
N TYR A 216 9.61 -8.39 2.32
CA TYR A 216 9.58 -9.01 1.00
C TYR A 216 9.98 -8.01 -0.08
N SER A 217 10.71 -8.47 -1.09
CA SER A 217 10.98 -7.73 -2.33
C SER A 217 11.33 -8.70 -3.44
N ALA A 218 10.42 -8.89 -4.39
CA ALA A 218 10.65 -9.72 -5.58
C ALA A 218 9.65 -9.38 -6.68
N THR A 219 9.86 -9.96 -7.86
CA THR A 219 9.07 -9.73 -9.06
C THR A 219 8.36 -11.03 -9.51
N PRO A 220 7.44 -11.57 -8.71
CA PRO A 220 6.64 -12.69 -9.16
C PRO A 220 5.69 -12.23 -10.27
N PHE A 221 5.44 -13.08 -11.27
CA PHE A 221 4.51 -12.79 -12.37
C PHE A 221 4.82 -11.49 -13.15
N GLY A 222 6.08 -11.05 -13.15
CA GLY A 222 6.53 -9.85 -13.88
C GLY A 222 6.05 -8.52 -13.29
N VAL A 223 5.58 -8.49 -12.05
CA VAL A 223 5.31 -7.26 -11.30
C VAL A 223 6.13 -7.27 -10.02
N THR A 224 6.85 -6.18 -9.74
CA THR A 224 7.62 -6.07 -8.51
C THR A 224 6.70 -5.74 -7.34
N TYR A 225 6.84 -6.47 -6.25
CA TYR A 225 6.14 -6.20 -5.00
C TYR A 225 7.14 -6.00 -3.87
N HIS A 226 6.94 -4.94 -3.09
CA HIS A 226 7.70 -4.65 -1.88
C HIS A 226 6.78 -4.69 -0.68
N VAL A 227 7.22 -5.33 0.40
CA VAL A 227 6.54 -5.29 1.70
C VAL A 227 7.53 -4.83 2.74
N ALA A 228 7.18 -3.79 3.49
CA ALA A 228 8.04 -3.25 4.52
C ALA A 228 7.23 -2.76 5.73
N THR A 229 7.88 -2.68 6.87
CA THR A 229 7.35 -2.01 8.06
C THR A 229 8.33 -0.95 8.50
N TRP A 230 7.82 0.23 8.89
CA TRP A 230 8.61 1.23 9.59
C TRP A 230 8.12 1.35 11.02
N THR A 231 9.07 1.39 11.95
CA THR A 231 8.80 1.58 13.37
C THR A 231 9.58 2.77 13.85
N ARG A 232 8.88 3.69 14.51
CA ARG A 232 9.53 4.77 15.21
C ARG A 232 10.15 4.26 16.50
N THR A 233 11.42 4.56 16.71
CA THR A 233 12.14 4.34 17.96
C THR A 233 12.31 5.67 18.65
N ASP A 234 12.09 5.69 19.96
CA ASP A 234 12.30 6.87 20.81
C ASP A 234 13.75 7.38 20.73
#